data_AF-W2JWF1-F1
#
_entry.id   AF-W2JWF1-F1
#
_cell.length_a   1.000
_cell.length_b   1.000
_cell.length_c   1.000
_cell.angle_alpha   90.00
_cell.angle_beta   90.00
_cell.angle_gamma   90.00
#
_symmetry.space_group_name_H-M   'P 1'
#
loop_
_entity.id
_entity.type
_entity.pdbx_description
1 polymer ?
#
loop_
_entity_poly.entity_id
_entity_poly.type
_entity_poly.pdbx_seq_one_letter_code
_entity_poly.pdbx_strand_id
1 'polypeptide(L)'
;MANEATKSWDDQAVWESSGFLRFLSEHHVNSQDLLNPSANGDSLRFFRLKKLTCNDNQDAEDPRLQSIAASLAREIAESDSDVPKDVEPKAIPWLPGFYSLPVSAPLARVDLYKQGQVYGIDISSGYAVTLLNIKPGEHVLDLCCAPGAKLTMIADLLQLHGSVTGVDFSRSRLGACRQLVHKYELFQPQNELNKWRCRLFHADGRTFNIGPKTECVHIDGMELLLDTQEIASRAPKDRKRKRKNKSARARDAKRQKLLVLDSTLYDKVLVDAECTHDGSIRHLQRLDTATKWGEYVRDHLNSSEVERILTLQHGLIRNGFSLLRPGGTMIYSTCSLSVKQNEDIVSKFLQDEPLAALDQIVIDKDVPCKVCSLIWINYLLEN
;
A
#
# COMPACT_ATOMS: atom_id res chain seq x y z
N MET A 1 -36.57 -12.29 -5.63
CA MET A 1 -35.59 -11.95 -4.58
C MET A 1 -36.22 -10.83 -3.78
N ALA A 2 -36.51 -11.05 -2.49
CA ALA A 2 -37.01 -9.98 -1.63
C ALA A 2 -35.93 -8.90 -1.52
N ASN A 3 -36.30 -7.63 -1.70
CA ASN A 3 -35.40 -6.51 -1.48
C ASN A 3 -35.10 -6.45 0.02
N GLU A 4 -33.93 -6.92 0.43
CA GLU A 4 -33.49 -6.85 1.82
C GLU A 4 -33.32 -5.39 2.21
N ALA A 5 -33.81 -5.00 3.39
CA ALA A 5 -33.72 -3.62 3.84
C ALA A 5 -32.26 -3.25 4.12
N THR A 6 -31.80 -2.12 3.55
CA THR A 6 -30.51 -1.54 3.87
C THR A 6 -30.42 -1.21 5.36
N LYS A 7 -29.32 -1.59 5.99
CA LYS A 7 -29.03 -1.39 7.41
C LYS A 7 -27.79 -0.54 7.58
N SER A 8 -27.70 0.17 8.70
CA SER A 8 -26.45 0.85 9.06
C SER A 8 -25.35 -0.19 9.27
N TRP A 9 -24.14 0.15 8.86
CA TRP A 9 -22.99 -0.76 8.97
C TRP A 9 -22.62 -1.06 10.43
N ASP A 10 -23.05 -0.23 11.37
CA ASP A 10 -22.83 -0.33 12.82
C ASP A 10 -24.07 -0.78 13.61
N ASP A 11 -25.08 -1.34 12.93
CA ASP A 11 -26.28 -1.91 13.57
C ASP A 11 -25.87 -3.11 14.46
N GLN A 12 -25.92 -2.90 15.78
CA GLN A 12 -25.48 -3.89 16.77
C GLN A 12 -26.26 -5.21 16.70
N ALA A 13 -27.55 -5.18 16.32
CA ALA A 13 -28.32 -6.41 16.18
C ALA A 13 -27.86 -7.23 14.97
N VAL A 14 -27.42 -6.56 13.90
CA VAL A 14 -26.81 -7.22 12.73
C VAL A 14 -25.43 -7.78 13.09
N TRP A 15 -24.61 -7.04 13.84
CA TRP A 15 -23.31 -7.54 14.31
C TRP A 15 -23.45 -8.76 15.22
N GLU A 16 -24.44 -8.77 16.11
CA GLU A 16 -24.70 -9.90 16.99
C GLU A 16 -25.20 -11.12 16.20
N SER A 17 -26.23 -10.94 15.37
CA SER A 17 -26.85 -12.05 14.61
C SER A 17 -25.93 -12.64 13.53
N SER A 18 -25.03 -11.84 12.94
CA SER A 18 -24.02 -12.34 12.00
C SER A 18 -22.87 -13.08 12.69
N GLY A 19 -22.68 -12.91 14.00
CA GLY A 19 -21.56 -13.46 14.76
C GLY A 19 -20.32 -12.56 14.78
N PHE A 20 -20.38 -11.34 14.25
CA PHE A 20 -19.26 -10.39 14.25
C PHE A 20 -18.85 -9.97 15.66
N LEU A 21 -19.79 -9.69 16.57
CA LEU A 21 -19.46 -9.38 17.97
C LEU A 21 -18.70 -10.50 18.68
N ARG A 22 -19.07 -11.75 18.37
CA ARG A 22 -18.39 -12.93 18.90
C ARG A 22 -16.94 -12.99 18.39
N PHE A 23 -16.73 -12.76 17.09
CA PHE A 23 -15.40 -12.67 16.51
C PHE A 23 -14.55 -11.60 17.22
N LEU A 24 -15.08 -10.37 17.38
CA LEU A 24 -14.36 -9.29 18.06
C LEU A 24 -13.92 -9.70 19.47
N SER A 25 -14.82 -10.32 20.25
CA SER A 25 -14.52 -10.80 21.60
C SER A 25 -13.45 -11.90 21.61
N GLU A 26 -13.54 -12.88 20.71
CA GLU A 26 -12.56 -14.00 20.60
C GLU A 26 -11.18 -13.55 20.09
N HIS A 27 -11.10 -12.36 19.50
CA HIS A 27 -9.90 -11.75 18.94
C HIS A 27 -9.40 -10.53 19.75
N HIS A 28 -9.96 -10.31 20.94
CA HIS A 28 -9.60 -9.22 21.85
C HIS A 28 -9.73 -7.82 21.25
N VAL A 29 -10.69 -7.63 20.35
CA VAL A 29 -11.00 -6.34 19.73
C VAL A 29 -12.13 -5.66 20.51
N ASN A 30 -11.90 -4.42 20.95
CA ASN A 30 -12.96 -3.61 21.56
C ASN A 30 -13.83 -3.00 20.45
N SER A 31 -15.15 -3.27 20.45
CA SER A 31 -16.07 -2.73 19.44
C SER A 31 -16.13 -1.21 19.44
N GLN A 32 -15.84 -0.54 20.54
CA GLN A 32 -15.75 0.93 20.59
C GLN A 32 -14.62 1.48 19.72
N ASP A 33 -13.59 0.68 19.44
CA ASP A 33 -12.47 1.11 18.59
C ASP A 33 -12.88 1.26 17.12
N LEU A 34 -13.94 0.56 16.70
CA LEU A 34 -14.57 0.72 15.40
C LEU A 34 -15.47 1.97 15.33
N LEU A 35 -16.03 2.36 16.48
CA LEU A 35 -17.03 3.44 16.61
C LEU A 35 -16.40 4.78 17.03
N ASN A 36 -15.09 4.82 17.28
CA ASN A 36 -14.43 6.02 17.76
C ASN A 36 -14.54 7.16 16.73
N PRO A 37 -15.20 8.28 17.09
CA PRO A 37 -15.50 9.36 16.17
C PRO A 37 -14.24 10.22 15.98
N SER A 38 -13.45 9.93 14.95
CA SER A 38 -12.48 10.90 14.45
C SER A 38 -13.23 11.94 13.62
N ALA A 39 -13.67 13.00 14.32
CA ALA A 39 -14.20 14.28 13.83
C ALA A 39 -15.64 14.29 13.25
N ASN A 40 -16.56 14.87 14.03
CA ASN A 40 -17.78 15.59 13.58
C ASN A 40 -18.50 15.04 12.33
N GLY A 41 -19.11 13.86 12.43
CA GLY A 41 -20.28 13.48 11.63
C GLY A 41 -20.09 13.21 10.12
N ASP A 42 -19.01 13.68 9.50
CA ASP A 42 -18.78 13.52 8.06
C ASP A 42 -17.63 12.54 7.79
N SER A 43 -17.92 11.50 7.00
CA SER A 43 -16.90 10.57 6.51
C SER A 43 -15.86 11.34 5.68
N LEU A 44 -14.58 11.25 6.06
CA LEU A 44 -13.47 11.93 5.39
C LEU A 44 -12.76 11.00 4.41
N ARG A 45 -12.21 11.61 3.36
CA ARG A 45 -11.28 10.98 2.41
C ARG A 45 -9.92 11.66 2.53
N PHE A 46 -8.86 10.87 2.55
CA PHE A 46 -7.50 11.36 2.66
C PHE A 46 -6.76 11.28 1.33
N PHE A 47 -5.82 12.20 1.13
CA PHE A 47 -4.94 12.23 -0.02
C PHE A 47 -3.58 12.83 0.34
N ARG A 48 -2.60 12.58 -0.53
CA ARG A 48 -1.25 13.10 -0.42
C ARG A 48 -0.89 13.87 -1.69
N LEU A 49 -0.18 14.99 -1.50
CA LEU A 49 0.46 15.70 -2.60
C LEU A 49 1.76 14.99 -2.98
N LYS A 50 2.01 14.83 -4.28
CA LYS A 50 3.27 14.28 -4.79
C LYS A 50 4.44 15.14 -4.30
N LYS A 51 5.52 14.54 -3.81
CA LYS A 51 6.68 15.29 -3.30
C LYS A 51 7.39 16.01 -4.45
N LEU A 52 7.65 17.31 -4.28
CA LEU A 52 8.45 18.10 -5.21
C LEU A 52 9.95 17.85 -4.95
N THR A 53 10.76 17.84 -6.01
CA THR A 53 12.22 17.58 -5.94
C THR A 53 13.00 18.66 -5.18
N CYS A 54 12.36 19.78 -4.83
CA CYS A 54 12.97 20.97 -4.27
C CYS A 54 11.96 21.75 -3.41
N ASN A 55 11.68 21.28 -2.18
CA ASN A 55 11.33 22.10 -1.01
C ASN A 55 10.81 21.17 0.11
N ASP A 56 11.48 21.19 1.26
CA ASP A 56 11.11 20.38 2.43
C ASP A 56 10.23 21.13 3.44
N ASN A 57 9.87 22.41 3.22
CA ASN A 57 9.13 23.17 4.22
C ASN A 57 8.08 24.10 3.60
N GLN A 58 6.79 23.72 3.74
CA GLN A 58 5.61 24.56 4.04
C GLN A 58 4.33 23.84 3.57
N ASP A 59 3.77 22.96 4.41
CA ASP A 59 2.54 22.20 4.09
C ASP A 59 1.27 23.05 4.07
N ALA A 60 1.23 24.19 4.79
CA ALA A 60 0.03 25.03 4.86
C ALA A 60 -0.11 26.04 3.70
N GLU A 61 0.96 26.30 2.95
CA GLU A 61 1.01 27.32 1.88
C GLU A 61 1.34 26.72 0.50
N ASP A 62 1.19 25.40 0.31
CA ASP A 62 1.42 24.80 -1.00
C ASP A 62 0.38 25.35 -2.01
N PRO A 63 0.80 26.06 -3.08
CA PRO A 63 -0.12 26.67 -4.05
C PRO A 63 -1.01 25.63 -4.75
N ARG A 64 -0.63 24.36 -4.74
CA ARG A 64 -1.46 23.26 -5.25
C ARG A 64 -2.74 23.10 -4.44
N LEU A 65 -2.75 23.42 -3.14
CA LEU A 65 -3.97 23.34 -2.32
C LEU A 65 -5.02 24.34 -2.76
N GLN A 66 -4.61 25.57 -3.08
CA GLN A 66 -5.49 26.59 -3.65
C GLN A 66 -6.04 26.14 -5.02
N SER A 67 -5.20 25.51 -5.84
CA SER A 67 -5.64 24.93 -7.12
C SER A 67 -6.64 23.78 -6.94
N ILE A 68 -6.48 22.94 -5.91
CA ILE A 68 -7.45 21.89 -5.58
C ILE A 68 -8.79 22.53 -5.17
N ALA A 69 -8.78 23.49 -4.25
CA ALA A 69 -9.99 24.17 -3.80
C ALA A 69 -10.73 24.84 -4.96
N ALA A 70 -10.02 25.58 -5.82
CA ALA A 70 -10.60 26.21 -7.01
C ALA A 70 -11.18 25.18 -8.01
N SER A 71 -10.52 24.03 -8.20
CA SER A 71 -11.03 22.95 -9.05
C SER A 71 -12.28 22.30 -8.46
N LEU A 72 -12.32 22.09 -7.14
CA LEU A 72 -13.48 21.52 -6.45
C LEU A 72 -14.68 22.45 -6.52
N ALA A 73 -14.49 23.75 -6.28
CA ALA A 73 -15.57 24.75 -6.36
C ALA A 73 -16.23 24.76 -7.75
N ARG A 74 -15.45 24.65 -8.84
CA ARG A 74 -15.98 24.53 -10.21
C ARG A 74 -16.79 23.25 -10.40
N GLU A 75 -16.22 22.10 -10.02
CA GLU A 75 -16.87 20.80 -10.19
C GLU A 75 -18.17 20.67 -9.36
N ILE A 76 -18.20 21.26 -8.16
CA ILE A 76 -19.39 21.29 -7.31
C ILE A 76 -20.44 22.21 -7.93
N ALA A 77 -20.07 23.41 -8.40
CA ALA A 77 -20.99 24.34 -9.04
C ALA A 77 -21.61 23.80 -10.34
N GLU A 78 -20.88 22.96 -11.07
CA GLU A 78 -21.36 22.29 -12.28
C GLU A 78 -22.22 21.04 -11.97
N SER A 79 -22.19 20.55 -10.74
CA SER A 79 -22.98 19.40 -10.30
C SER A 79 -24.24 19.85 -9.55
N ASP A 80 -25.39 19.28 -9.89
CA ASP A 80 -26.66 19.53 -9.17
C ASP A 80 -26.71 18.73 -7.84
N SER A 81 -25.60 18.75 -7.08
CA SER A 81 -25.38 17.90 -5.91
C SER A 81 -25.44 18.69 -4.60
N ASP A 82 -25.93 18.04 -3.53
CA ASP A 82 -26.00 18.57 -2.15
C ASP A 82 -24.62 18.73 -1.47
N VAL A 83 -23.53 18.85 -2.24
CA VAL A 83 -22.19 19.02 -1.68
C VAL A 83 -22.03 20.46 -1.18
N PRO A 84 -21.46 20.68 0.03
CA PRO A 84 -21.20 22.03 0.53
C PRO A 84 -20.38 22.85 -0.48
N LYS A 85 -20.73 24.13 -0.67
CA LYS A 85 -20.07 25.00 -1.65
C LYS A 85 -18.65 25.41 -1.23
N ASP A 86 -18.38 25.39 0.07
CA ASP A 86 -17.10 25.80 0.67
C ASP A 86 -16.28 24.58 1.12
N VAL A 87 -15.96 23.69 0.17
CA VAL A 87 -15.13 22.51 0.44
C VAL A 87 -13.66 22.84 0.17
N GLU A 88 -12.86 22.88 1.22
CA GLU A 88 -11.43 23.12 1.16
C GLU A 88 -10.61 21.94 1.73
N PRO A 89 -9.44 21.63 1.16
CA PRO A 89 -8.52 20.67 1.75
C PRO A 89 -8.05 21.09 3.14
N LYS A 90 -8.10 20.16 4.09
CA LYS A 90 -7.57 20.37 5.46
C LYS A 90 -6.31 19.55 5.67
N ALA A 91 -5.19 20.21 6.00
CA ALA A 91 -3.94 19.54 6.33
C ALA A 91 -4.11 18.63 7.55
N ILE A 92 -3.35 17.52 7.58
CA ILE A 92 -3.23 16.64 8.73
C ILE A 92 -2.01 17.07 9.54
N PRO A 93 -2.17 17.69 10.72
CA PRO A 93 -1.04 18.31 11.43
C PRO A 93 0.10 17.35 11.77
N TRP A 94 -0.24 16.12 12.17
CA TRP A 94 0.73 15.10 12.58
C TRP A 94 1.29 14.27 11.42
N LEU A 95 0.80 14.46 10.18
CA LEU A 95 1.25 13.72 9.01
C LEU A 95 1.56 14.65 7.82
N PRO A 96 2.78 15.20 7.76
CA PRO A 96 3.22 16.12 6.70
C PRO A 96 2.93 15.64 5.28
N GLY A 97 2.43 16.55 4.45
CA GLY A 97 2.02 16.30 3.06
C GLY A 97 0.69 15.53 2.90
N PHE A 98 -0.06 15.26 3.97
CA PHE A 98 -1.38 14.66 3.92
C PHE A 98 -2.49 15.67 4.19
N TYR A 99 -3.62 15.46 3.51
CA TYR A 99 -4.76 16.34 3.54
C TYR A 99 -6.06 15.52 3.54
N SER A 100 -7.13 16.11 4.04
CA SER A 100 -8.47 15.54 4.10
C SER A 100 -9.48 16.39 3.36
N LEU A 101 -10.52 15.72 2.85
CA LEU A 101 -11.72 16.30 2.26
C LEU A 101 -12.94 15.49 2.73
N PRO A 102 -14.16 16.05 2.74
CA PRO A 102 -15.37 15.24 2.86
C PRO A 102 -15.44 14.17 1.75
N VAL A 103 -15.95 12.98 2.04
CA VAL A 103 -16.09 11.89 1.04
C VAL A 103 -16.92 12.30 -0.17
N SER A 104 -17.88 13.20 0.03
CA SER A 104 -18.73 13.78 -1.01
C SER A 104 -17.96 14.62 -2.03
N ALA A 105 -16.78 15.14 -1.67
CA ALA A 105 -15.94 15.93 -2.56
C ALA A 105 -15.33 15.06 -3.70
N PRO A 106 -15.51 15.42 -4.99
CA PRO A 106 -15.12 14.59 -6.11
C PRO A 106 -13.61 14.72 -6.43
N LEU A 107 -12.73 14.29 -5.53
CA LEU A 107 -11.27 14.37 -5.71
C LEU A 107 -10.79 13.81 -7.07
N ALA A 108 -11.44 12.75 -7.56
CA ALA A 108 -11.10 12.13 -8.84
C ALA A 108 -11.28 13.06 -10.06
N ARG A 109 -12.09 14.12 -9.93
CA ARG A 109 -12.36 15.11 -10.97
C ARG A 109 -11.45 16.33 -10.88
N VAL A 110 -10.71 16.50 -9.79
CA VAL A 110 -9.75 17.60 -9.63
C VAL A 110 -8.63 17.49 -10.67
N ASP A 111 -8.29 18.62 -11.30
CA ASP A 111 -7.29 18.65 -12.38
C ASP A 111 -5.92 18.10 -11.94
N LEU A 112 -5.45 18.47 -10.74
CA LEU A 112 -4.21 17.95 -10.18
C LEU A 112 -4.25 16.44 -9.92
N TYR A 113 -5.42 15.86 -9.61
CA TYR A 113 -5.56 14.41 -9.49
C TYR A 113 -5.47 13.72 -10.86
N LYS A 114 -6.08 14.31 -11.89
CA LYS A 114 -5.99 13.81 -13.28
C LYS A 114 -4.55 13.88 -13.81
N GLN A 115 -3.81 14.92 -13.42
CA GLN A 115 -2.41 15.16 -13.79
C GLN A 115 -1.39 14.35 -12.96
N GLY A 116 -1.84 13.48 -12.05
CA GLY A 116 -0.93 12.65 -11.25
C GLY A 116 -0.12 13.43 -10.20
N GLN A 117 -0.56 14.62 -9.80
CA GLN A 117 0.07 15.42 -8.75
C GLN A 117 -0.50 15.12 -7.36
N VAL A 118 -1.63 14.39 -7.32
CA VAL A 118 -2.34 14.00 -6.10
C VAL A 118 -2.72 12.53 -6.19
N TYR A 119 -2.51 11.79 -5.11
CA TYR A 119 -3.01 10.42 -4.97
C TYR A 119 -3.79 10.22 -3.67
N GLY A 120 -4.91 9.51 -3.79
CA GLY A 120 -5.71 9.10 -2.65
C GLY A 120 -5.07 7.91 -1.97
N ILE A 121 -4.88 8.02 -0.65
CA ILE A 121 -4.32 6.99 0.20
C ILE A 121 -4.93 7.16 1.58
N ASP A 122 -5.22 6.05 2.26
CA ASP A 122 -5.70 6.11 3.64
C ASP A 122 -4.60 6.64 4.58
N ILE A 123 -5.00 7.38 5.61
CA ILE A 123 -4.04 8.01 6.54
C ILE A 123 -3.19 6.97 7.28
N SER A 124 -3.78 5.82 7.64
CA SER A 124 -3.07 4.70 8.29
C SER A 124 -2.04 4.08 7.35
N SER A 125 -2.41 3.89 6.08
CA SER A 125 -1.51 3.37 5.04
C SER A 125 -0.37 4.34 4.74
N GLY A 126 -0.67 5.64 4.73
CA GLY A 126 0.31 6.68 4.57
C GLY A 126 1.32 6.72 5.71
N TYR A 127 0.83 6.64 6.96
CA TYR A 127 1.67 6.62 8.14
C TYR A 127 2.62 5.43 8.17
N ALA A 128 2.15 4.22 7.81
CA ALA A 128 3.00 3.03 7.70
C ALA A 128 4.19 3.24 6.74
N VAL A 129 3.98 3.89 5.60
CA VAL A 129 5.05 4.21 4.65
C VAL A 129 5.97 5.31 5.18
N THR A 130 5.42 6.33 5.87
CA THR A 130 6.23 7.39 6.50
C THR A 130 7.20 6.82 7.54
N LEU A 131 6.79 5.82 8.32
CA LEU A 131 7.62 5.16 9.33
C LEU A 131 8.84 4.43 8.75
N LEU A 132 8.81 4.00 7.48
CA LEU A 132 9.99 3.41 6.83
C LEU A 132 11.13 4.41 6.63
N ASN A 133 10.83 5.72 6.71
CA ASN A 133 11.79 6.81 6.57
C ASN A 133 12.63 6.71 5.27
N ILE A 134 11.95 6.41 4.16
CA ILE A 134 12.57 6.15 2.85
C ILE A 134 13.39 7.34 2.37
N LYS A 135 14.59 7.06 1.84
CA LYS A 135 15.51 8.03 1.26
C LYS A 135 15.74 7.78 -0.22
N PRO A 136 15.84 8.84 -1.06
CA PRO A 136 16.24 8.69 -2.46
C PRO A 136 17.53 7.88 -2.60
N GLY A 137 17.52 6.88 -3.50
CA GLY A 137 18.66 5.99 -3.73
C GLY A 137 18.53 4.61 -3.06
N GLU A 138 17.64 4.46 -2.08
CA GLU A 138 17.37 3.17 -1.43
C GLU A 138 16.62 2.19 -2.34
N HIS A 139 16.72 0.91 -1.99
CA HIS A 139 16.02 -0.20 -2.61
C HIS A 139 14.91 -0.70 -1.68
N VAL A 140 13.66 -0.52 -2.08
CA VAL A 140 12.48 -0.81 -1.26
C VAL A 140 11.66 -1.96 -1.84
N LEU A 141 11.26 -2.90 -1.00
CA LEU A 141 10.33 -3.98 -1.33
C LEU A 141 8.96 -3.69 -0.70
N ASP A 142 7.90 -3.83 -1.49
CA ASP A 142 6.51 -3.81 -1.04
C ASP A 142 5.90 -5.20 -1.28
N LEU A 143 5.84 -6.01 -0.22
CA LEU A 143 5.19 -7.32 -0.23
C LEU A 143 3.69 -7.15 -0.01
N CYS A 144 2.89 -7.76 -0.88
CA CYS A 144 1.44 -7.58 -1.00
C CYS A 144 1.05 -6.17 -1.47
N CYS A 145 1.77 -5.66 -2.48
CA CYS A 145 1.70 -4.25 -2.88
C CYS A 145 0.36 -3.81 -3.48
N ALA A 146 -0.49 -4.73 -3.95
CA ALA A 146 -1.66 -4.34 -4.73
C ALA A 146 -2.79 -3.81 -3.83
N PRO A 147 -3.54 -2.76 -4.23
CA PRO A 147 -3.64 -2.16 -5.56
C PRO A 147 -2.59 -1.07 -5.89
N GLY A 148 -1.59 -0.85 -5.03
CA GLY A 148 -0.40 -0.05 -5.38
C GLY A 148 -0.34 1.36 -4.80
N ALA A 149 -1.22 1.73 -3.86
CA ALA A 149 -1.20 3.06 -3.24
C ALA A 149 0.08 3.27 -2.41
N LYS A 150 0.44 2.30 -1.56
CA LYS A 150 1.68 2.34 -0.76
C LYS A 150 2.92 2.28 -1.65
N LEU A 151 2.97 1.35 -2.61
CA LEU A 151 3.99 1.31 -3.66
C LEU A 151 4.20 2.66 -4.38
N THR A 152 3.10 3.34 -4.73
CA THR A 152 3.17 4.67 -5.38
C THR A 152 3.80 5.70 -4.46
N MET A 153 3.42 5.71 -3.18
CA MET A 153 4.01 6.60 -2.19
C MET A 153 5.49 6.30 -1.96
N ILE A 154 5.87 5.02 -1.88
CA ILE A 154 7.28 4.59 -1.79
C ILE A 154 8.06 5.14 -2.99
N ALA A 155 7.55 4.97 -4.20
CA ALA A 155 8.19 5.44 -5.41
C ALA A 155 8.31 6.98 -5.48
N ASP A 156 7.29 7.68 -5.00
CA ASP A 156 7.30 9.14 -4.86
C ASP A 156 8.39 9.59 -3.88
N LEU A 157 8.51 8.96 -2.71
CA LEU A 157 9.54 9.29 -1.71
C LEU A 157 10.96 8.99 -2.19
N LEU A 158 11.14 7.96 -3.00
CA LEU A 158 12.42 7.64 -3.64
C LEU A 158 12.83 8.69 -4.69
N GLN A 159 11.92 9.57 -5.11
CA GLN A 159 12.18 10.67 -6.06
C GLN A 159 12.91 10.19 -7.32
N LEU A 160 12.55 9.00 -7.83
CA LEU A 160 13.15 8.37 -9.00
C LEU A 160 14.65 8.06 -8.85
N HIS A 161 15.14 7.81 -7.63
CA HIS A 161 16.48 7.30 -7.34
C HIS A 161 16.39 5.97 -6.58
N GLY A 162 17.25 5.01 -6.90
CA GLY A 162 17.19 3.66 -6.31
C GLY A 162 16.15 2.78 -7.01
N SER A 163 15.45 1.92 -6.25
CA SER A 163 14.43 1.05 -6.83
C SER A 163 13.27 0.73 -5.90
N VAL A 164 12.12 0.45 -6.49
CA VAL A 164 10.98 -0.16 -5.80
C VAL A 164 10.57 -1.46 -6.49
N THR A 165 10.36 -2.50 -5.69
CA THR A 165 9.81 -3.79 -6.16
C THR A 165 8.49 -4.04 -5.47
N GLY A 166 7.40 -4.18 -6.23
CA GLY A 166 6.10 -4.63 -5.73
C GLY A 166 5.87 -6.10 -6.04
N VAL A 167 5.35 -6.85 -5.08
CA VAL A 167 4.98 -8.26 -5.24
C VAL A 167 3.55 -8.47 -4.77
N ASP A 168 2.74 -9.18 -5.55
CA ASP A 168 1.39 -9.55 -5.12
C ASP A 168 0.95 -10.87 -5.77
N PHE A 169 0.11 -11.64 -5.07
CA PHE A 169 -0.42 -12.90 -5.57
C PHE A 169 -1.59 -12.69 -6.55
N SER A 170 -2.25 -11.52 -6.52
CA SER A 170 -3.39 -11.22 -7.39
C SER A 170 -2.96 -10.50 -8.65
N ARG A 171 -2.85 -11.25 -9.76
CA ARG A 171 -2.62 -10.68 -11.10
C ARG A 171 -3.64 -9.60 -11.47
N SER A 172 -4.90 -9.76 -11.08
CA SER A 172 -5.97 -8.78 -11.34
C SER A 172 -5.69 -7.45 -10.62
N ARG A 173 -5.36 -7.50 -9.32
CA ARG A 173 -5.05 -6.29 -8.53
C ARG A 173 -3.75 -5.62 -8.99
N LEU A 174 -2.76 -6.39 -9.47
CA LEU A 174 -1.54 -5.84 -10.09
C LEU A 174 -1.82 -5.04 -11.37
N GLY A 175 -2.92 -5.33 -12.07
CA GLY A 175 -3.39 -4.52 -13.18
C GLY A 175 -3.67 -3.07 -12.77
N ALA A 176 -4.22 -2.84 -11.57
CA ALA A 176 -4.42 -1.50 -11.00
C ALA A 176 -3.09 -0.85 -10.61
N CYS A 177 -2.17 -1.59 -9.98
CA CYS A 177 -0.82 -1.10 -9.65
C CYS A 177 -0.13 -0.54 -10.88
N ARG A 178 -0.14 -1.31 -11.96
CA ARG A 178 0.47 -0.91 -13.24
C ARG A 178 -0.13 0.40 -13.76
N GLN A 179 -1.44 0.59 -13.65
CA GLN A 179 -2.08 1.84 -14.05
C GLN A 179 -1.63 3.01 -13.18
N LEU A 180 -1.47 2.83 -11.87
CA LEU A 180 -0.94 3.87 -10.98
C LEU A 180 0.51 4.23 -11.34
N VAL A 181 1.36 3.24 -11.59
CA VAL A 181 2.75 3.46 -12.04
C VAL A 181 2.79 4.32 -13.30
N HIS A 182 1.89 4.09 -14.25
CA HIS A 182 1.77 4.92 -15.45
C HIS A 182 1.19 6.31 -15.14
N LYS A 183 0.09 6.38 -14.38
CA LYS A 183 -0.60 7.63 -14.06
C LYS A 183 0.31 8.63 -13.35
N TYR A 184 1.15 8.16 -12.44
CA TYR A 184 2.03 9.01 -11.63
C TYR A 184 3.41 9.20 -12.24
N GLU A 185 3.59 8.77 -13.50
CA GLU A 185 4.82 8.95 -14.27
C GLU A 185 6.07 8.42 -13.55
N LEU A 186 5.94 7.24 -12.95
CA LEU A 186 7.04 6.59 -12.22
C LEU A 186 8.04 5.93 -13.18
N PHE A 187 8.33 6.55 -14.31
CA PHE A 187 9.23 6.10 -15.35
C PHE A 187 10.17 7.24 -15.76
N GLN A 188 11.46 6.95 -15.98
CA GLN A 188 12.40 7.89 -16.60
C GLN A 188 13.07 7.28 -17.83
N PRO A 189 13.42 8.10 -18.84
CA PRO A 189 14.41 7.74 -19.84
C PRO A 189 15.78 7.56 -19.15
N GLN A 190 16.46 6.44 -19.43
CA GLN A 190 17.78 6.15 -18.86
C GLN A 190 18.80 7.25 -19.20
N ASN A 191 19.32 7.93 -18.17
CA ASN A 191 20.64 8.58 -18.18
C ASN A 191 21.54 7.78 -17.24
N GLU A 192 22.83 7.61 -17.58
CA GLU A 192 23.75 6.72 -16.83
C GLU A 192 23.90 7.06 -15.34
N LEU A 193 23.61 8.30 -14.97
CA LEU A 193 23.69 8.84 -13.61
C LEU A 193 22.50 8.45 -12.70
N ASN A 194 21.30 8.25 -13.26
CA ASN A 194 20.06 8.01 -12.48
C ASN A 194 19.40 6.68 -12.87
N LYS A 195 19.84 5.59 -12.24
CA LYS A 195 19.30 4.24 -12.48
C LYS A 195 18.05 3.97 -11.65
N TRP A 196 16.95 4.68 -11.95
CA TRP A 196 15.63 4.35 -11.41
C TRP A 196 15.16 2.98 -11.88
N ARG A 197 14.48 2.23 -11.01
CA ARG A 197 13.81 0.98 -11.39
C ARG A 197 12.55 0.74 -10.55
N CYS A 198 11.41 0.58 -11.20
CA CYS A 198 10.19 0.07 -10.58
C CYS A 198 9.84 -1.27 -11.23
N ARG A 199 9.57 -2.29 -10.41
CA ARG A 199 9.18 -3.63 -10.87
C ARG A 199 7.90 -4.10 -10.20
N LEU A 200 7.08 -4.84 -10.93
CA LEU A 200 5.89 -5.53 -10.41
C LEU A 200 5.98 -7.02 -10.72
N PHE A 201 5.94 -7.85 -9.69
CA PHE A 201 5.92 -9.30 -9.80
C PHE A 201 4.56 -9.86 -9.37
N HIS A 202 4.04 -10.75 -10.20
CA HIS A 202 2.99 -11.68 -9.81
C HIS A 202 3.65 -12.95 -9.27
N ALA A 203 3.64 -13.09 -7.94
CA ALA A 203 4.31 -14.16 -7.21
C ALA A 203 3.73 -14.31 -5.79
N ASP A 204 4.03 -15.43 -5.12
CA ASP A 204 3.74 -15.62 -3.71
C ASP A 204 4.77 -14.88 -2.85
N GLY A 205 4.30 -13.92 -2.04
CA GLY A 205 5.15 -13.11 -1.16
C GLY A 205 5.89 -13.91 -0.09
N ARG A 206 5.47 -15.14 0.22
CA ARG A 206 6.14 -16.03 1.19
C ARG A 206 7.39 -16.71 0.62
N THR A 207 7.48 -16.81 -0.71
CA THR A 207 8.56 -17.53 -1.41
C THR A 207 9.32 -16.65 -2.40
N PHE A 208 8.90 -15.39 -2.56
CA PHE A 208 9.59 -14.40 -3.37
C PHE A 208 11.05 -14.23 -2.90
N ASN A 209 12.01 -14.26 -3.83
CA ASN A 209 13.43 -14.27 -3.48
C ASN A 209 14.31 -13.45 -4.44
N ILE A 210 13.75 -12.41 -5.05
CA ILE A 210 14.44 -11.63 -6.08
C ILE A 210 14.94 -10.30 -5.52
N GLY A 211 16.27 -10.13 -5.52
CA GLY A 211 16.94 -8.88 -5.13
C GLY A 211 16.62 -7.68 -6.03
N PRO A 212 16.90 -6.44 -5.57
CA PRO A 212 16.56 -5.20 -6.26
C PRO A 212 17.30 -5.02 -7.59
N LYS A 213 18.52 -5.55 -7.73
CA LYS A 213 19.35 -5.37 -8.93
C LYS A 213 19.37 -6.60 -9.85
N THR A 214 18.59 -7.64 -9.54
CA THR A 214 18.54 -8.86 -10.34
C THR A 214 18.07 -8.56 -11.77
N GLU A 215 18.83 -9.03 -12.75
CA GLU A 215 18.48 -8.93 -14.17
C GLU A 215 17.74 -10.19 -14.61
N CYS A 216 16.44 -10.06 -14.86
CA CYS A 216 15.54 -11.19 -15.12
C CYS A 216 14.60 -10.91 -16.29
N VAL A 217 14.38 -11.94 -17.11
CA VAL A 217 13.33 -11.93 -18.15
C VAL A 217 12.25 -12.97 -17.86
N HIS A 218 12.62 -14.08 -17.21
CA HIS A 218 11.72 -15.12 -16.75
C HIS A 218 12.33 -15.83 -15.53
N ILE A 219 11.52 -16.10 -14.51
CA ILE A 219 11.89 -16.87 -13.32
C ILE A 219 10.78 -17.92 -13.16
N ASP A 220 11.16 -19.20 -13.02
CA ASP A 220 10.17 -20.27 -12.86
C ASP A 220 9.30 -20.01 -11.62
N GLY A 221 7.98 -19.99 -11.81
CA GLY A 221 7.01 -19.71 -10.74
C GLY A 221 6.81 -18.23 -10.39
N MET A 222 7.48 -17.29 -11.07
CA MET A 222 7.27 -15.84 -10.87
C MET A 222 7.11 -15.12 -12.20
N GLU A 223 6.10 -14.27 -12.31
CA GLU A 223 5.83 -13.51 -13.53
C GLU A 223 6.14 -12.02 -13.32
N LEU A 224 7.13 -11.50 -14.05
CA LEU A 224 7.42 -10.07 -14.11
C LEU A 224 6.40 -9.37 -15.02
N LEU A 225 5.53 -8.54 -14.44
CA LEU A 225 4.44 -7.85 -15.16
C LEU A 225 4.85 -6.46 -15.67
N LEU A 226 5.77 -5.81 -14.97
CA LEU A 226 6.28 -4.49 -15.32
C LEU A 226 7.73 -4.36 -14.85
N ASP A 227 8.58 -3.81 -15.71
CA ASP A 227 9.89 -3.28 -15.36
C ASP A 227 10.10 -1.97 -16.12
N THR A 228 10.26 -0.86 -15.40
CA THR A 228 10.42 0.46 -16.03
C THR A 228 11.68 0.58 -16.87
N GLN A 229 12.74 -0.18 -16.59
CA GLN A 229 13.94 -0.20 -17.42
C GLN A 229 13.71 -0.91 -18.75
N GLU A 230 12.94 -2.00 -18.76
CA GLU A 230 12.56 -2.68 -20.00
C GLU A 230 11.70 -1.77 -20.87
N ILE A 231 10.72 -1.08 -20.29
CA ILE A 231 9.85 -0.13 -21.00
C ILE A 231 10.68 1.01 -21.60
N ALA A 232 11.59 1.61 -20.84
CA ALA A 232 12.49 2.67 -21.33
C ALA A 232 13.39 2.19 -22.49
N SER A 233 13.87 0.94 -22.46
CA SER A 233 14.68 0.35 -23.54
C SER A 233 13.90 0.08 -24.84
N ARG A 234 12.56 -0.01 -24.74
CA ARG A 234 11.63 -0.23 -25.85
C ARG A 234 11.03 1.07 -26.40
N ALA A 235 11.13 2.17 -25.66
CA ALA A 235 10.75 3.50 -26.13
C ALA A 235 11.50 3.83 -27.45
N PRO A 236 10.88 4.56 -28.38
CA PRO A 236 11.30 4.61 -29.78
C PRO A 236 12.60 5.39 -29.99
N LYS A 237 13.75 4.77 -29.67
CA LYS A 237 15.04 5.09 -30.27
C LYS A 237 15.08 4.40 -31.63
N ASP A 238 14.76 5.18 -32.67
CA ASP A 238 14.83 4.84 -34.09
C ASP A 238 14.01 3.64 -34.60
N ARG A 239 13.03 3.93 -35.47
CA ARG A 239 12.31 3.00 -36.35
C ARG A 239 13.22 2.35 -37.42
N LYS A 240 14.36 1.77 -37.02
CA LYS A 240 15.24 0.93 -37.86
C LYS A 240 15.54 -0.44 -37.24
N ARG A 241 14.69 -0.97 -36.35
CA ARG A 241 14.82 -2.38 -35.92
C ARG A 241 14.35 -3.33 -37.02
N LYS A 242 15.30 -3.88 -37.79
CA LYS A 242 15.09 -5.04 -38.68
C LYS A 242 14.33 -6.14 -37.91
N ARG A 243 13.26 -6.66 -38.50
CA ARG A 243 12.43 -7.74 -37.94
C ARG A 243 13.32 -8.95 -37.62
N LYS A 244 13.61 -9.21 -36.33
CA LYS A 244 14.38 -10.39 -35.89
C LYS A 244 13.73 -11.66 -36.47
N ASN A 245 14.53 -12.51 -37.11
CA ASN A 245 14.09 -13.77 -37.69
C ASN A 245 13.69 -14.79 -36.61
N LYS A 246 12.87 -15.78 -37.00
CA LYS A 246 12.26 -16.79 -36.11
C LYS A 246 13.31 -17.54 -35.28
N SER A 247 14.49 -17.79 -35.85
CA SER A 247 15.60 -18.47 -35.18
C SER A 247 16.36 -17.60 -34.17
N ALA A 248 16.45 -16.28 -34.37
CA ALA A 248 16.96 -15.36 -33.33
C ALA A 248 15.95 -15.23 -32.19
N ARG A 249 14.64 -15.17 -32.49
CA ARG A 249 13.58 -15.16 -31.46
C ARG A 249 13.57 -16.46 -30.65
N ALA A 250 13.73 -17.61 -31.31
CA ALA A 250 13.82 -18.91 -30.63
C ALA A 250 15.08 -19.04 -29.77
N ARG A 251 16.22 -18.49 -30.21
CA ARG A 251 17.45 -18.45 -29.40
C ARG A 251 17.35 -17.50 -28.20
N ASP A 252 16.78 -16.31 -28.39
CA ASP A 252 16.52 -15.37 -27.28
C ASP A 252 15.56 -16.01 -26.25
N ALA A 253 14.46 -16.63 -26.70
CA ALA A 253 13.52 -17.33 -25.82
C ALA A 253 14.14 -18.53 -25.07
N LYS A 254 15.14 -19.20 -25.66
CA LYS A 254 15.85 -20.33 -25.03
C LYS A 254 17.02 -19.89 -24.13
N ARG A 255 17.43 -18.62 -24.19
CA ARG A 255 18.56 -18.03 -23.43
C ARG A 255 18.11 -17.21 -22.22
N GLN A 256 16.80 -17.08 -21.98
CA GLN A 256 16.18 -16.33 -20.87
C GLN A 256 16.18 -17.09 -19.53
N LYS A 257 17.22 -17.87 -19.23
CA LYS A 257 17.56 -18.20 -17.84
C LYS A 257 18.20 -16.93 -17.24
N LEU A 258 17.81 -16.56 -16.02
CA LEU A 258 18.39 -15.49 -15.18
C LEU A 258 19.78 -15.04 -15.68
N LEU A 259 19.88 -13.80 -16.18
CA LEU A 259 21.12 -13.33 -16.81
C LEU A 259 22.19 -13.03 -15.76
N VAL A 260 21.78 -12.51 -14.59
CA VAL A 260 22.60 -12.31 -13.40
C VAL A 260 21.70 -12.38 -12.17
N LEU A 261 21.96 -13.33 -11.27
CA LEU A 261 21.34 -13.35 -9.94
C LEU A 261 22.08 -12.34 -9.07
N ASP A 262 21.34 -11.39 -8.51
CA ASP A 262 21.86 -10.44 -7.53
C ASP A 262 21.44 -10.90 -6.13
N SER A 263 22.41 -11.06 -5.24
CA SER A 263 22.17 -11.39 -3.84
C SER A 263 22.03 -10.15 -2.97
N THR A 264 22.01 -8.93 -3.54
CA THR A 264 21.73 -7.75 -2.72
C THR A 264 20.32 -7.83 -2.14
N LEU A 265 20.24 -7.40 -0.89
CA LEU A 265 19.00 -7.34 -0.12
C LEU A 265 18.44 -5.92 -0.18
N TYR A 266 17.20 -5.75 0.23
CA TYR A 266 16.52 -4.46 0.23
C TYR A 266 16.93 -3.63 1.45
N ASP A 267 17.04 -2.31 1.27
CA ASP A 267 17.27 -1.35 2.36
C ASP A 267 16.05 -1.28 3.30
N LYS A 268 14.86 -1.36 2.70
CA LYS A 268 13.58 -1.23 3.38
C LYS A 268 12.59 -2.26 2.85
N VAL A 269 11.78 -2.83 3.75
CA VAL A 269 10.72 -3.77 3.38
C VAL A 269 9.41 -3.34 4.03
N LEU A 270 8.36 -3.24 3.21
CA LEU A 270 6.99 -3.12 3.67
C LEU A 270 6.30 -4.47 3.50
N VAL A 271 5.71 -4.98 4.57
CA VAL A 271 4.82 -6.14 4.55
C VAL A 271 3.42 -5.64 4.88
N ASP A 272 2.67 -5.25 3.87
CA ASP A 272 1.25 -4.87 4.00
C ASP A 272 0.40 -6.14 3.91
N ALA A 273 0.39 -6.93 4.98
CA ALA A 273 -0.08 -8.29 4.93
C ALA A 273 -1.59 -8.37 4.67
N GLU A 274 -1.99 -9.38 3.88
CA GLU A 274 -3.39 -9.76 3.75
C GLU A 274 -3.99 -10.02 5.14
N CYS A 275 -5.15 -9.43 5.40
CA CYS A 275 -5.77 -9.36 6.72
C CYS A 275 -7.27 -9.72 6.62
N THR A 276 -7.96 -9.88 7.74
CA THR A 276 -9.43 -10.09 7.76
C THR A 276 -10.25 -8.85 7.42
N HIS A 277 -9.61 -7.68 7.30
CA HIS A 277 -10.19 -6.36 7.00
C HIS A 277 -11.20 -5.82 8.04
N ASP A 278 -11.20 -6.40 9.24
CA ASP A 278 -12.06 -6.05 10.38
C ASP A 278 -11.77 -4.65 10.96
N GLY A 279 -10.60 -4.06 10.68
CA GLY A 279 -10.27 -2.68 11.04
C GLY A 279 -10.51 -1.66 9.91
N SER A 280 -10.92 -2.10 8.72
CA SER A 280 -11.16 -1.20 7.60
C SER A 280 -12.60 -0.68 7.61
N ILE A 281 -12.83 0.48 8.25
CA ILE A 281 -14.16 1.11 8.33
C ILE A 281 -14.80 1.23 6.93
N ARG A 282 -14.02 1.62 5.92
CA ARG A 282 -14.51 1.73 4.54
C ARG A 282 -14.94 0.38 3.94
N HIS A 283 -14.30 -0.73 4.34
CA HIS A 283 -14.73 -2.07 3.95
C HIS A 283 -16.03 -2.43 4.67
N LEU A 284 -16.09 -2.25 5.98
CA LEU A 284 -17.27 -2.56 6.80
C LEU A 284 -18.50 -1.75 6.38
N GLN A 285 -18.32 -0.47 6.02
CA GLN A 285 -19.39 0.39 5.49
C GLN A 285 -20.05 -0.12 4.19
N ARG A 286 -19.42 -1.05 3.47
CA ARG A 286 -20.02 -1.69 2.28
C ARG A 286 -20.89 -2.89 2.61
N LEU A 287 -20.82 -3.37 3.86
CA LEU A 287 -21.68 -4.42 4.42
C LEU A 287 -22.97 -3.74 4.92
N ASP A 288 -23.82 -3.37 3.97
CA ASP A 288 -25.03 -2.56 4.20
C ASP A 288 -26.31 -3.42 4.33
N THR A 289 -26.19 -4.75 4.38
CA THR A 289 -27.30 -5.69 4.62
C THR A 289 -26.89 -6.82 5.57
N ALA A 290 -27.87 -7.45 6.23
CA ALA A 290 -27.59 -8.56 7.14
C ALA A 290 -27.02 -9.78 6.39
N THR A 291 -27.48 -10.04 5.17
CA THR A 291 -26.89 -11.07 4.30
C THR A 291 -25.40 -10.82 4.06
N LYS A 292 -25.00 -9.61 3.66
CA LYS A 292 -23.58 -9.29 3.41
C LYS A 292 -22.71 -9.48 4.66
N TRP A 293 -23.22 -9.10 5.83
CA TRP A 293 -22.55 -9.36 7.10
C TRP A 293 -22.40 -10.86 7.38
N GLY A 294 -23.48 -11.63 7.22
CA GLY A 294 -23.46 -13.08 7.41
C GLY A 294 -22.50 -13.79 6.44
N GLU A 295 -22.45 -13.35 5.18
CA GLU A 295 -21.49 -13.86 4.19
C GLU A 295 -20.05 -13.50 4.57
N TYR A 296 -19.79 -12.25 4.95
CA TYR A 296 -18.46 -11.81 5.38
C TYR A 296 -17.95 -12.60 6.59
N VAL A 297 -18.76 -12.75 7.65
CA VAL A 297 -18.36 -13.51 8.84
C VAL A 297 -18.13 -14.98 8.49
N ARG A 298 -19.04 -15.59 7.73
CA ARG A 298 -18.95 -17.00 7.32
C ARG A 298 -17.73 -17.26 6.44
N ASP A 299 -17.45 -16.39 5.47
CA ASP A 299 -16.45 -16.64 4.42
C ASP A 299 -15.05 -16.13 4.79
N HIS A 300 -14.94 -15.19 5.74
CA HIS A 300 -13.65 -14.55 6.06
C HIS A 300 -13.27 -14.57 7.54
N LEU A 301 -14.24 -14.68 8.46
CA LEU A 301 -13.98 -14.63 9.91
C LEU A 301 -14.18 -15.97 10.63
N ASN A 302 -14.41 -17.04 9.87
CA ASN A 302 -14.45 -18.39 10.42
C ASN A 302 -13.06 -18.86 10.87
N SER A 303 -13.00 -19.85 11.78
CA SER A 303 -11.75 -20.31 12.38
C SER A 303 -10.73 -20.83 11.36
N SER A 304 -11.16 -21.52 10.31
CA SER A 304 -10.23 -22.04 9.28
C SER A 304 -9.60 -20.95 8.43
N GLU A 305 -10.36 -19.91 8.09
CA GLU A 305 -9.84 -18.78 7.32
C GLU A 305 -8.93 -17.90 8.18
N VAL A 306 -9.27 -17.69 9.44
CA VAL A 306 -8.39 -17.05 10.41
C VAL A 306 -7.06 -17.80 10.50
N GLU A 307 -7.07 -19.11 10.69
CA GLU A 307 -5.84 -19.92 10.77
C GLU A 307 -5.00 -19.86 9.48
N ARG A 308 -5.68 -19.90 8.33
CA ARG A 308 -5.04 -19.73 7.01
C ARG A 308 -4.35 -18.36 6.90
N ILE A 309 -5.04 -17.28 7.29
CA ILE A 309 -4.50 -15.91 7.26
C ILE A 309 -3.32 -15.77 8.21
N LEU A 310 -3.40 -16.30 9.44
CA LEU A 310 -2.29 -16.28 10.39
C LEU A 310 -1.06 -17.03 9.85
N THR A 311 -1.27 -18.19 9.22
CA THR A 311 -0.20 -18.95 8.57
C THR A 311 0.43 -18.17 7.41
N LEU A 312 -0.39 -17.50 6.60
CA LEU A 312 0.07 -16.63 5.52
C LEU A 312 0.91 -15.46 6.07
N GLN A 313 0.41 -14.76 7.08
CA GLN A 313 1.08 -13.62 7.72
C GLN A 313 2.42 -14.01 8.34
N HIS A 314 2.52 -15.15 9.02
CA HIS A 314 3.79 -15.69 9.52
C HIS A 314 4.80 -15.97 8.40
N GLY A 315 4.34 -16.46 7.25
CA GLY A 315 5.22 -16.67 6.09
C GLY A 315 5.70 -15.34 5.48
N LEU A 316 4.80 -14.35 5.39
CA LEU A 316 5.09 -13.04 4.81
C LEU A 316 6.07 -12.24 5.66
N ILE A 317 5.89 -12.16 6.98
CA ILE A 317 6.79 -11.42 7.88
C ILE A 317 8.21 -12.03 7.86
N ARG A 318 8.32 -13.36 7.85
CA ARG A 318 9.60 -14.08 7.75
C ARG A 318 10.30 -13.82 6.43
N ASN A 319 9.59 -13.91 5.31
CA ASN A 319 10.19 -13.68 4.01
C ASN A 319 10.52 -12.21 3.76
N GLY A 320 9.70 -11.29 4.29
CA GLY A 320 10.04 -9.86 4.28
C GLY A 320 11.37 -9.60 4.99
N PHE A 321 11.56 -10.19 6.17
CA PHE A 321 12.79 -10.05 6.92
C PHE A 321 14.00 -10.71 6.24
N SER A 322 13.83 -11.90 5.64
CA SER A 322 14.94 -12.58 4.93
C SER A 322 15.45 -11.80 3.72
N LEU A 323 14.63 -10.91 3.16
CA LEU A 323 14.96 -10.03 2.04
C LEU A 323 15.50 -8.66 2.47
N LEU A 324 15.56 -8.41 3.77
CA LEU A 324 16.05 -7.16 4.35
C LEU A 324 17.56 -7.23 4.57
N ARG A 325 18.30 -6.21 4.16
CA ARG A 325 19.74 -6.15 4.44
C ARG A 325 20.01 -5.96 5.94
N PRO A 326 21.21 -6.32 6.41
CA PRO A 326 21.68 -5.88 7.72
C PRO A 326 21.58 -4.36 7.89
N GLY A 327 21.04 -3.90 9.03
CA GLY A 327 20.77 -2.48 9.29
C GLY A 327 19.58 -1.91 8.51
N GLY A 328 18.84 -2.74 7.77
CA GLY A 328 17.61 -2.35 7.10
C GLY A 328 16.44 -2.27 8.07
N THR A 329 15.35 -1.64 7.62
CA THR A 329 14.11 -1.50 8.40
C THR A 329 12.94 -2.18 7.69
N MET A 330 12.16 -2.96 8.44
CA MET A 330 10.91 -3.54 7.97
C MET A 330 9.71 -3.02 8.77
N ILE A 331 8.63 -2.71 8.05
CA ILE A 331 7.31 -2.41 8.62
C ILE A 331 6.36 -3.54 8.26
N TYR A 332 5.80 -4.19 9.27
CA TYR A 332 4.71 -5.16 9.13
C TYR A 332 3.38 -4.49 9.49
N SER A 333 2.50 -4.28 8.51
CA SER A 333 1.22 -3.62 8.75
C SER A 333 0.05 -4.50 8.33
N THR A 334 -1.06 -4.36 9.05
CA THR A 334 -2.34 -4.91 8.63
C THR A 334 -3.43 -3.85 8.75
N CYS A 335 -4.57 -4.15 8.15
CA CYS A 335 -5.84 -3.44 8.29
C CYS A 335 -6.76 -4.05 9.34
N SER A 336 -6.23 -4.91 10.23
CA SER A 336 -6.98 -5.66 11.23
C SER A 336 -6.79 -5.03 12.61
N LEU A 337 -7.82 -5.10 13.46
CA LEU A 337 -7.70 -4.77 14.88
C LEU A 337 -7.43 -6.02 15.74
N SER A 338 -7.49 -7.21 15.15
CA SER A 338 -7.27 -8.48 15.84
C SER A 338 -5.85 -8.60 16.40
N VAL A 339 -5.73 -8.78 17.72
CA VAL A 339 -4.45 -9.00 18.40
C VAL A 339 -3.69 -10.20 17.80
N LYS A 340 -4.42 -11.25 17.44
CA LYS A 340 -3.87 -12.45 16.80
C LYS A 340 -3.12 -12.19 15.49
N GLN A 341 -3.55 -11.19 14.72
CA GLN A 341 -2.96 -10.84 13.42
C GLN A 341 -1.88 -9.77 13.53
N ASN A 342 -1.77 -9.11 14.69
CA ASN A 342 -0.83 -8.02 14.92
C ASN A 342 0.21 -8.46 15.95
N GLU A 343 -0.04 -8.20 17.24
CA GLU A 343 0.92 -8.43 18.33
C GLU A 343 1.37 -9.89 18.40
N ASP A 344 0.48 -10.87 18.21
CA ASP A 344 0.84 -12.29 18.28
C ASP A 344 1.74 -12.72 17.11
N ILE A 345 1.50 -12.21 15.89
CA ILE A 345 2.36 -12.47 14.72
C ILE A 345 3.77 -11.96 14.98
N VAL A 346 3.88 -10.71 15.44
CA VAL A 346 5.16 -10.06 15.71
C VAL A 346 5.88 -10.74 16.89
N SER A 347 5.17 -10.99 17.99
CA SER A 347 5.73 -11.65 19.18
C SER A 347 6.33 -13.01 18.85
N LYS A 348 5.59 -13.84 18.11
CA LYS A 348 6.08 -15.17 17.69
C LYS A 348 7.23 -15.06 16.68
N PHE A 349 7.18 -14.11 15.76
CA PHE A 349 8.30 -13.87 14.85
C PHE A 349 9.59 -13.50 15.61
N LEU A 350 9.52 -12.60 16.59
CA LEU A 350 10.68 -12.18 17.39
C LEU A 350 11.24 -13.31 18.27
N GLN A 351 10.40 -14.23 18.73
CA GLN A 351 10.86 -15.43 19.44
C GLN A 351 11.65 -16.38 18.54
N ASP A 352 11.25 -16.48 17.27
CA ASP A 352 11.84 -17.39 16.30
C ASP A 352 13.05 -16.80 15.54
N GLU A 353 13.21 -15.47 15.55
CA GLU A 353 14.23 -14.75 14.81
C GLU A 353 15.08 -13.87 15.74
N PRO A 354 16.18 -14.42 16.32
CA PRO A 354 16.99 -13.72 17.31
C PRO A 354 17.76 -12.52 16.75
N LEU A 355 17.86 -12.39 15.43
CA LEU A 355 18.51 -11.24 14.77
C LEU A 355 17.55 -10.07 14.54
N ALA A 356 16.26 -10.26 14.81
CA ALA A 356 15.26 -9.22 14.74
C ALA A 356 15.14 -8.48 16.08
N ALA A 357 15.11 -7.15 16.03
CA ALA A 357 14.82 -6.31 17.18
C ALA A 357 13.61 -5.40 16.90
N LEU A 358 12.75 -5.24 17.92
CA LEU A 358 11.64 -4.28 17.90
C LEU A 358 12.20 -2.88 18.19
N ASP A 359 11.90 -1.91 17.32
CA ASP A 359 12.13 -0.48 17.58
C ASP A 359 10.84 0.14 18.17
N GLN A 360 10.92 1.30 18.81
CA GLN A 360 9.72 1.95 19.38
C GLN A 360 9.23 3.08 18.49
N ILE A 361 7.91 3.12 18.17
CA ILE A 361 7.30 4.36 17.63
C ILE A 361 7.35 5.39 18.77
N VAL A 362 8.10 6.47 18.59
CA VAL A 362 7.81 7.69 19.35
C VAL A 362 6.57 8.31 18.70
N ILE A 363 5.40 7.98 19.25
CA ILE A 363 4.12 8.53 18.79
C ILE A 363 4.11 10.00 19.23
N ASP A 364 4.07 10.93 18.27
CA ASP A 364 3.77 12.33 18.58
C ASP A 364 2.39 12.42 19.24
N LYS A 365 2.20 13.31 20.21
CA LYS A 365 0.97 13.41 21.02
C LYS A 365 -0.29 13.62 20.16
N ASP A 366 -0.10 14.13 18.95
CA ASP A 366 -1.17 14.45 18.01
C ASP A 366 -1.54 13.28 17.07
N VAL A 367 -0.77 12.19 17.06
CA VAL A 367 -1.13 10.99 16.28
C VAL A 367 -2.25 10.25 17.00
N PRO A 368 -3.42 10.02 16.38
CA PRO A 368 -4.57 9.37 17.00
C PRO A 368 -4.38 7.84 17.04
N CYS A 369 -3.34 7.38 17.72
CA CYS A 369 -3.00 5.97 17.86
C CYS A 369 -2.94 5.58 19.35
N LYS A 370 -3.39 4.36 19.67
CA LYS A 370 -3.18 3.79 21.01
C LYS A 370 -1.74 3.25 21.09
N VAL A 371 -1.04 3.57 22.18
CA VAL A 371 0.37 3.23 22.45
C VAL A 371 0.66 1.71 22.37
N CYS A 372 -0.36 0.85 22.39
CA CYS A 372 -0.21 -0.60 22.38
C CYS A 372 -0.18 -1.26 20.99
N SER A 373 -0.45 -0.53 19.89
CA SER A 373 -0.47 -1.10 18.54
C SER A 373 0.93 -1.07 17.90
N LEU A 374 1.78 -2.04 18.26
CA LEU A 374 3.20 -2.11 17.87
C LEU A 374 3.39 -2.64 16.44
N ILE A 375 4.22 -1.95 15.63
CA ILE A 375 4.70 -2.40 14.31
C ILE A 375 6.20 -2.07 14.16
N TRP A 376 7.15 -2.99 14.38
CA TRP A 376 8.59 -2.70 14.13
C TRP A 376 9.48 -3.92 13.98
N ILE A 377 10.39 -3.92 13.00
CA ILE A 377 11.63 -4.74 13.05
C ILE A 377 12.82 -3.95 12.45
N ASN A 378 13.86 -3.71 13.25
CA ASN A 378 15.19 -3.25 12.82
C ASN A 378 16.24 -4.34 13.10
N TYR A 379 17.15 -4.56 12.15
CA TYR A 379 18.25 -5.54 12.26
C TYR A 379 19.53 -4.83 12.70
N LEU A 380 20.04 -5.12 13.90
CA LEU A 380 21.35 -4.61 14.36
C LEU A 380 22.44 -5.64 14.07
N LEU A 381 23.40 -5.28 13.21
CA LEU A 381 24.77 -5.77 13.30
C LEU A 381 25.71 -4.58 13.05
N GLU A 382 26.09 -3.89 14.12
CA GLU A 382 27.38 -3.19 14.16
C GLU A 382 28.33 -4.10 14.95
N ASN A 383 29.34 -4.60 14.22
CA ASN A 383 30.48 -5.45 14.60
C ASN A 383 30.55 -6.06 16.01
#